data_AF-A0A7X0C4H9-F1
#
_entry.id   AF-A0A7X0C4H9-F1
#
_cell.length_a   1.000
_cell.length_b   1.000
_cell.length_c   1.000
_cell.angle_alpha   90.00
_cell.angle_beta   90.00
_cell.angle_gamma   90.00
#
_symmetry.space_group_name_H-M   'P 1'
#
loop_
_entity.id
_entity.type
_entity.pdbx_description
1 polymer ?
#
loop_
_entity_poly.entity_id
_entity_poly.type
_entity_poly.pdbx_seq_one_letter_code
_entity_poly.pdbx_strand_id
1 'polypeptide(L)'
;MPDRVLLAEDDQHLPLDLRQDMHLDLLRAHLDASRTGVAVLHDAPPPDADGWIGGRAHSLVIPLTDPACLDRITDATLCHGWAGLLAVARAVAGDSPAPDRFAPVIDDLTGRLAADLDRLPKPGFIEARVGAHLALDGTNTTGWTRALLVT
;
A
#
# COMPACT_ATOMS: atom_id res chain seq x y z
N MET A 1 4.17 -20.22 -14.88
CA MET A 1 2.95 -19.86 -14.14
C MET A 1 3.32 -19.89 -12.67
N PRO A 2 2.95 -18.86 -11.89
CA PRO A 2 3.20 -18.86 -10.45
C PRO A 2 2.38 -19.95 -9.77
N ASP A 3 2.92 -20.55 -8.71
CA ASP A 3 2.22 -21.60 -7.94
C ASP A 3 1.06 -21.02 -7.13
N ARG A 4 1.07 -19.71 -6.84
CA ARG A 4 0.02 -19.02 -6.09
C ARG A 4 -0.49 -17.83 -6.84
N VAL A 5 -1.81 -17.75 -6.95
CA VAL A 5 -2.52 -16.69 -7.69
C VAL A 5 -3.74 -16.25 -6.91
N LEU A 6 -4.19 -15.02 -7.17
CA LEU A 6 -5.52 -14.56 -6.79
C LEU A 6 -6.42 -14.70 -8.02
N LEU A 7 -7.45 -15.54 -7.93
CA LEU A 7 -8.54 -15.55 -8.90
C LEU A 7 -9.43 -14.35 -8.63
N ALA A 8 -9.59 -13.47 -9.62
CA ALA A 8 -10.45 -12.30 -9.54
C ALA A 8 -11.79 -12.54 -10.23
N GLU A 9 -12.87 -12.29 -9.49
CA GLU A 9 -14.26 -12.28 -9.98
C GLU A 9 -14.98 -11.07 -9.39
N ASP A 10 -15.35 -10.12 -10.24
CA ASP A 10 -15.86 -8.81 -9.83
C ASP A 10 -14.98 -8.16 -8.74
N ASP A 11 -15.51 -7.93 -7.55
CA ASP A 11 -14.80 -7.35 -6.40
C ASP A 11 -14.17 -8.41 -5.47
N GLN A 12 -14.27 -9.70 -5.82
CA GLN A 12 -13.79 -10.80 -5.01
C GLN A 12 -12.45 -11.32 -5.51
N HIS A 13 -11.51 -11.51 -4.59
CA HIS A 13 -10.24 -12.17 -4.84
C HIS A 13 -10.14 -13.44 -4.00
N LEU A 14 -9.95 -14.58 -4.66
CA LEU A 14 -9.78 -15.88 -4.01
C LEU A 14 -8.33 -16.37 -4.15
N PRO A 15 -7.58 -16.52 -3.05
CA PRO A 15 -6.24 -17.11 -3.10
C PRO A 15 -6.29 -18.58 -3.48
N LEU A 16 -5.56 -18.96 -4.53
CA LEU A 16 -5.40 -20.32 -4.99
C LEU A 16 -3.92 -20.72 -4.97
N ASP A 17 -3.64 -21.89 -4.42
CA ASP A 17 -2.36 -22.62 -4.57
C ASP A 17 -2.56 -23.70 -5.64
N LEU A 18 -2.02 -23.47 -6.84
CA LEU A 18 -2.19 -24.31 -8.03
C LEU A 18 -1.50 -25.68 -7.91
N ARG A 19 -0.76 -25.93 -6.83
CA ARG A 19 -0.20 -27.25 -6.51
C ARG A 19 -1.19 -28.13 -5.74
N GLN A 20 -2.30 -27.54 -5.26
CA GLN A 20 -3.38 -28.26 -4.58
C GLN A 20 -4.43 -28.66 -5.62
N ASP A 21 -4.69 -29.96 -5.77
CA ASP A 21 -5.66 -30.47 -6.74
C ASP A 21 -7.06 -29.84 -6.56
N MET A 22 -7.48 -29.64 -5.30
CA MET A 22 -8.75 -28.99 -4.97
C MET A 22 -8.88 -27.57 -5.53
N HIS A 23 -7.78 -26.79 -5.51
CA HIS A 23 -7.80 -25.43 -6.05
C HIS A 23 -7.79 -25.42 -7.58
N LEU A 24 -7.11 -26.40 -8.21
CA LEU A 24 -7.18 -26.59 -9.66
C LEU A 24 -8.59 -26.96 -10.11
N ASP A 25 -9.28 -27.83 -9.36
CA ASP A 25 -10.66 -28.20 -9.65
C ASP A 25 -11.61 -27.02 -9.49
N LEU A 26 -11.40 -26.17 -8.48
CA LEU A 26 -12.14 -24.91 -8.33
C LEU A 26 -11.92 -23.99 -9.54
N LEU A 27 -10.67 -23.79 -9.97
CA LEU A 27 -10.35 -22.96 -11.14
C LEU A 27 -11.00 -23.50 -12.42
N ARG A 28 -10.98 -24.82 -12.63
CA ARG A 28 -11.64 -25.48 -13.76
C ARG A 28 -13.16 -25.25 -13.73
N ALA A 29 -13.78 -25.48 -12.58
CA ALA A 29 -15.21 -25.26 -12.40
C ALA A 29 -15.61 -23.79 -12.67
N HIS A 30 -14.79 -22.83 -12.24
CA HIS A 30 -15.00 -21.41 -12.54
C HIS A 30 -14.88 -21.12 -14.05
N LEU A 31 -13.88 -21.69 -14.74
CA LEU A 31 -13.73 -21.54 -16.19
C LEU A 31 -14.91 -22.14 -16.96
N ASP A 32 -15.39 -23.31 -16.55
CA ASP A 32 -16.54 -23.99 -17.17
C ASP A 32 -17.86 -23.22 -16.95
N ALA A 33 -18.01 -22.58 -15.78
CA ALA A 33 -19.16 -21.75 -15.45
C ALA A 33 -19.10 -20.35 -16.10
N SER A 34 -17.90 -19.86 -16.42
CA SER A 34 -17.69 -18.55 -17.04
C SER A 34 -18.22 -18.52 -18.46
N ARG A 35 -19.07 -17.53 -18.76
CA ARG A 35 -19.71 -17.39 -20.08
C ARG A 35 -18.69 -17.18 -21.22
N THR A 36 -17.53 -16.64 -20.90
CA THR A 36 -16.43 -16.39 -21.85
C THR A 36 -15.37 -17.48 -21.82
N GLY A 37 -15.39 -18.38 -20.83
CA GLY A 37 -14.33 -19.38 -20.61
C GLY A 37 -12.99 -18.76 -20.22
N VAL A 38 -12.99 -17.53 -19.69
CA VAL A 38 -11.78 -16.79 -19.29
C VAL A 38 -11.84 -16.49 -17.79
N ALA A 39 -10.69 -16.63 -17.14
CA ALA A 39 -10.45 -16.23 -15.76
C ALA A 39 -9.35 -15.16 -15.70
N VAL A 40 -9.51 -14.18 -14.80
CA VAL A 40 -8.48 -13.19 -14.51
C VAL A 40 -7.71 -13.64 -13.27
N LEU A 41 -6.39 -13.75 -13.41
CA LEU A 41 -5.49 -14.13 -12.33
C LEU A 41 -4.51 -12.99 -12.06
N HIS A 42 -4.36 -12.63 -10.79
CA HIS A 42 -3.28 -11.76 -10.32
C HIS A 42 -2.24 -12.59 -9.58
N ASP A 43 -1.00 -12.10 -9.55
CA ASP A 43 0.03 -12.69 -8.71
C ASP A 43 -0.40 -12.59 -7.24
N ALA A 44 -0.27 -13.70 -6.51
CA ALA A 44 -0.58 -13.70 -5.09
C ALA A 44 0.54 -13.02 -4.28
N PRO A 45 0.19 -12.28 -3.21
CA PRO A 45 1.16 -11.82 -2.24
C PRO A 45 1.97 -12.98 -1.63
N PRO A 46 3.21 -12.73 -1.15
CA PRO A 46 3.96 -13.69 -0.37
C PRO A 46 3.15 -14.22 0.84
N PRO A 47 3.40 -15.45 1.32
CA PRO A 47 2.66 -16.08 2.42
C PRO A 47 2.68 -15.29 3.74
N ASP A 48 3.67 -14.42 3.92
CA ASP A 48 3.94 -13.62 5.11
C ASP A 48 3.66 -12.12 4.89
N ALA A 49 3.02 -11.76 3.78
CA ALA A 49 2.68 -10.37 3.45
C ALA A 49 1.68 -9.75 4.44
N ASP A 50 0.79 -10.55 5.05
CA ASP A 50 -0.18 -10.08 6.05
C ASP A 50 0.47 -9.83 7.43
N GLY A 51 1.75 -9.44 7.49
CA GLY A 51 2.60 -9.38 8.69
C GLY A 51 2.09 -8.51 9.87
N TRP A 52 0.94 -7.84 9.73
CA TRP A 52 0.28 -7.08 10.77
C TRP A 52 -0.89 -7.87 11.42
N ILE A 53 -1.29 -7.45 12.63
CA ILE A 53 -2.36 -8.11 13.41
C ILE A 53 -2.15 -9.64 13.57
N GLY A 54 -0.89 -10.07 13.60
CA GLY A 54 -0.50 -11.48 13.75
C GLY A 54 -0.71 -12.34 12.50
N GLY A 55 -0.51 -11.80 11.30
CA GLY A 55 -0.66 -12.57 10.06
C GLY A 55 -2.10 -12.59 9.53
N ARG A 56 -2.96 -11.66 9.98
CA ARG A 56 -4.39 -11.66 9.64
C ARG A 56 -4.64 -10.70 8.49
N ALA A 57 -5.37 -11.16 7.47
CA ALA A 57 -5.82 -10.31 6.37
C ALA A 57 -6.49 -9.02 6.87
N HIS A 58 -6.06 -7.90 6.31
CA HIS A 58 -6.50 -6.56 6.69
C HIS A 58 -6.53 -5.63 5.47
N SER A 59 -7.43 -4.64 5.50
CA SER A 59 -7.49 -3.59 4.48
C SER A 59 -7.44 -2.23 5.17
N LEU A 60 -6.68 -1.30 4.58
CA LEU A 60 -6.56 0.08 5.04
C LEU A 60 -7.23 0.99 4.02
N VAL A 61 -8.16 1.82 4.49
CA VAL A 61 -8.79 2.87 3.68
C VAL A 61 -8.29 4.22 4.19
N ILE A 62 -7.57 4.94 3.34
CA ILE A 62 -6.90 6.19 3.71
C ILE A 62 -7.37 7.29 2.76
N PRO A 63 -8.07 8.32 3.26
CA PRO A 63 -8.48 9.47 2.46
C PRO A 63 -7.26 10.35 2.15
N LEU A 64 -6.91 10.46 0.87
CA LEU A 64 -5.75 11.26 0.42
C LEU A 64 -6.12 12.68 -0.04
N THR A 65 -7.41 12.96 -0.27
CA THR A 65 -7.86 14.22 -0.88
C THR A 65 -9.07 14.85 -0.20
N ASP A 66 -9.67 14.21 0.80
CA ASP A 66 -10.78 14.80 1.57
C ASP A 66 -10.24 15.90 2.49
N PRO A 67 -10.59 17.19 2.26
CA PRO A 67 -10.10 18.29 3.07
C PRO A 67 -10.41 18.11 4.56
N ALA A 68 -11.58 17.59 4.92
CA ALA A 68 -11.97 17.42 6.32
C ALA A 68 -11.11 16.36 7.04
N CYS A 69 -10.65 15.34 6.31
CA CYS A 69 -9.70 14.37 6.85
C CYS A 69 -8.29 14.94 6.94
N LEU A 70 -7.84 15.63 5.88
CA LEU A 70 -6.49 16.22 5.82
C LEU A 70 -6.30 17.32 6.87
N ASP A 71 -7.34 18.10 7.20
CA ASP A 71 -7.30 19.13 8.25
C ASP A 71 -7.05 18.57 9.66
N ARG A 72 -7.19 17.24 9.85
CA ARG A 72 -6.86 16.58 11.13
C ARG A 72 -5.37 16.27 11.27
N ILE A 73 -4.59 16.39 10.21
CA ILE A 73 -3.15 16.18 10.23
C ILE A 73 -2.49 17.49 10.64
N THR A 74 -1.88 17.49 11.82
CA THR A 74 -1.40 18.72 12.46
C THR A 74 0.11 18.85 12.53
N ASP A 75 0.86 17.84 12.07
CA ASP A 75 2.30 17.82 12.15
C ASP A 75 2.97 17.10 10.98
N ALA A 76 4.30 17.22 10.91
CA ALA A 76 5.15 16.66 9.87
C ALA A 76 5.75 15.28 10.23
N THR A 77 5.26 14.59 11.28
CA THR A 77 5.85 13.33 11.76
C THR A 77 5.54 12.12 10.87
N LEU A 78 6.30 11.04 11.01
CA LEU A 78 6.02 9.76 10.34
C LEU A 78 4.87 8.99 10.99
N CYS A 79 4.69 9.12 12.30
CA CYS A 79 3.72 8.33 13.06
C CYS A 79 2.27 8.68 12.73
N HIS A 80 1.97 9.97 12.65
CA HIS A 80 0.61 10.49 12.50
C HIS A 80 0.56 11.83 11.74
N GLY A 81 1.64 12.16 11.02
CA GLY A 81 1.79 13.43 10.31
C GLY A 81 1.85 13.29 8.79
N TRP A 82 2.13 14.41 8.12
CA TRP A 82 2.26 14.51 6.67
C TRP A 82 3.32 13.57 6.09
N ALA A 83 4.42 13.32 6.83
CA ALA A 83 5.48 12.41 6.37
C ALA A 83 5.01 10.96 6.30
N GLY A 84 4.21 10.52 7.27
CA GLY A 84 3.60 9.19 7.25
C GLY A 84 2.63 9.04 6.07
N LEU A 85 1.76 10.03 5.88
CA LEU A 85 0.79 10.02 4.78
C LEU A 85 1.47 10.03 3.40
N LEU A 86 2.52 10.84 3.22
CA LEU A 86 3.31 10.87 1.98
C LEU A 86 4.01 9.53 1.72
N ALA A 87 4.57 8.89 2.76
CA ALA A 87 5.19 7.59 2.63
C ALA A 87 4.18 6.52 2.17
N VAL A 88 2.97 6.50 2.76
CA VAL A 88 1.88 5.61 2.34
C VAL A 88 1.47 5.88 0.90
N ALA A 89 1.22 7.14 0.53
CA ALA A 89 0.77 7.51 -0.82
C ALA A 89 1.78 7.05 -1.89
N ARG A 90 3.09 7.17 -1.61
CA ARG A 90 4.15 6.69 -2.50
C ARG A 90 4.22 5.17 -2.58
N ALA A 91 4.01 4.45 -1.48
CA ALA A 91 3.94 2.99 -1.51
C ALA A 91 2.74 2.51 -2.33
N VAL A 92 1.55 3.08 -2.10
CA VAL A 92 0.35 2.80 -2.90
C VAL A 92 0.58 3.09 -4.38
N ALA A 93 1.29 4.18 -4.72
CA ALA A 93 1.65 4.47 -6.10
C ALA A 93 2.62 3.42 -6.67
N GLY A 94 3.61 2.97 -5.89
CA GLY A 94 4.56 1.92 -6.29
C GLY A 94 3.92 0.56 -6.53
N ASP A 95 2.87 0.22 -5.76
CA ASP A 95 2.13 -1.03 -5.91
C ASP A 95 1.05 -0.95 -7.01
N SER A 96 0.75 0.25 -7.51
CA SER A 96 -0.29 0.48 -8.52
C SER A 96 0.23 0.18 -9.94
N PRO A 97 -0.58 -0.46 -10.81
CA PRO A 97 -0.27 -0.58 -12.23
C PRO A 97 -0.36 0.76 -12.99
N ALA A 98 -0.90 1.81 -12.35
CA ALA A 98 -1.00 3.16 -12.88
C ALA A 98 -0.46 4.18 -11.85
N PRO A 99 0.86 4.24 -11.65
CA PRO A 99 1.49 5.07 -10.62
C PRO A 99 1.25 6.58 -10.85
N ASP A 100 1.23 7.02 -12.11
CA ASP A 100 1.13 8.44 -12.48
C ASP A 100 -0.16 9.11 -12.00
N ARG A 101 -1.24 8.34 -11.80
CA ARG A 101 -2.50 8.86 -11.24
C ARG A 101 -2.32 9.48 -9.85
N PHE A 102 -1.30 9.05 -9.11
CA PHE A 102 -1.02 9.54 -7.76
C PHE A 102 -0.09 10.75 -7.74
N ALA A 103 0.49 11.16 -8.87
CA ALA A 103 1.43 12.29 -8.92
C ALA A 103 0.84 13.60 -8.32
N PRO A 104 -0.39 14.03 -8.67
CA PRO A 104 -0.93 15.29 -8.13
C PRO A 104 -1.09 15.28 -6.61
N VAL A 105 -1.46 14.14 -6.01
CA VAL A 105 -1.61 14.03 -4.57
C VAL A 105 -0.26 13.89 -3.86
N ILE A 106 0.71 13.20 -4.46
CA ILE A 106 2.08 13.13 -3.94
C ILE A 106 2.72 14.52 -3.93
N ASP A 107 2.49 15.33 -4.98
CA ASP A 107 3.00 16.70 -5.06
C ASP A 107 2.36 17.60 -3.99
N ASP A 108 1.04 17.55 -3.79
CA ASP A 108 0.34 18.31 -2.74
C ASP A 108 0.86 17.94 -1.34
N LEU A 109 0.96 16.64 -1.05
CA LEU A 109 1.47 16.15 0.24
C LEU A 109 2.94 16.53 0.46
N THR A 110 3.76 16.53 -0.59
CA THR A 110 5.15 16.98 -0.54
C THR A 110 5.21 18.47 -0.18
N GLY A 111 4.37 19.30 -0.80
CA GLY A 111 4.28 20.73 -0.49
C GLY A 111 3.86 21.00 0.96
N ARG A 112 2.85 20.30 1.47
CA ARG A 112 2.38 20.41 2.86
C ARG A 112 3.46 20.01 3.86
N LEU A 113 4.12 18.89 3.62
CA LEU A 113 5.20 18.41 4.47
C LEU A 113 6.38 19.39 4.49
N ALA A 114 6.77 19.92 3.34
CA ALA A 114 7.86 20.91 3.25
C ALA A 114 7.54 22.19 4.04
N ALA A 115 6.28 22.63 4.03
CA ALA A 115 5.85 23.83 4.76
C ALA A 115 5.89 23.67 6.29
N ASP A 116 5.68 22.46 6.82
CA ASP A 116 5.65 22.17 8.26
C ASP A 116 6.96 21.61 8.83
N LEU A 117 7.96 21.34 7.99
CA LEU A 117 9.19 20.65 8.35
C LEU A 117 10.01 21.33 9.46
N ASP A 118 10.11 22.65 9.38
CA ASP A 118 10.88 23.46 10.34
C ASP A 118 10.23 23.51 11.75
N ARG A 119 8.96 23.12 11.86
CA ARG A 119 8.22 23.09 13.12
C ARG A 119 8.58 21.89 14.00
N LEU A 120 9.24 20.86 13.45
CA LEU A 120 9.67 19.70 14.23
C LEU A 120 10.93 20.05 15.04
N PRO A 121 10.85 20.11 16.38
CA PRO A 121 11.94 20.68 17.20
C PRO A 121 13.06 19.66 17.51
N LYS A 122 12.80 18.36 17.34
CA LYS A 122 13.71 17.29 17.77
C LYS A 122 14.43 16.63 16.59
N PRO A 123 15.73 16.32 16.70
CA PRO A 123 16.41 15.41 15.79
C PRO A 123 16.05 13.95 16.17
N GLY A 124 15.43 13.23 15.26
CA GLY A 124 14.94 11.87 15.49
C GLY A 124 14.13 11.36 14.31
N PHE A 125 13.75 10.09 14.36
CA PHE A 125 13.11 9.40 13.24
C PHE A 125 11.58 9.52 13.26
N ILE A 126 10.88 8.75 14.11
CA ILE A 126 9.42 8.58 14.03
C ILE A 126 8.62 9.88 14.26
N GLU A 127 8.91 10.60 15.33
CA GLU A 127 8.18 11.83 15.70
C GLU A 127 8.99 13.10 15.43
N ALA A 128 9.95 13.03 14.51
CA ALA A 128 11.02 14.02 14.45
C ALA A 128 11.59 14.24 13.04
N ARG A 129 12.48 15.23 12.94
CA ARG A 129 12.83 15.87 11.66
C ARG A 129 13.54 14.94 10.67
N VAL A 130 14.31 13.97 11.14
CA VAL A 130 15.08 13.07 10.26
C VAL A 130 14.14 12.17 9.45
N GLY A 131 13.11 11.62 10.11
CA GLY A 131 12.10 10.83 9.42
C GLY A 131 11.30 11.64 8.39
N ALA A 132 10.95 12.87 8.75
CA ALA A 132 10.27 13.79 7.83
C ALA A 132 11.13 14.16 6.61
N HIS A 133 12.44 14.39 6.79
CA HIS A 133 13.37 14.61 5.67
C HIS A 133 13.50 13.39 4.76
N LEU A 134 13.61 12.19 5.34
CA LEU A 134 13.66 10.95 4.56
C LEU A 134 12.38 10.75 3.74
N ALA A 135 11.22 11.04 4.33
CA ALA A 135 9.96 11.02 3.62
C ALA A 135 9.90 12.07 2.51
N LEU A 136 10.46 13.28 2.68
CA LEU A 136 10.51 14.29 1.60
C LEU A 136 11.42 13.85 0.44
N ASP A 137 12.65 13.45 0.76
CA ASP A 137 13.66 13.00 -0.19
C ASP A 137 13.18 11.84 -1.06
N GLY A 138 12.36 10.96 -0.48
CA GLY A 138 11.66 9.91 -1.21
C GLY A 138 12.52 8.73 -1.64
N THR A 139 13.78 8.70 -1.22
CA THR A 139 14.63 7.54 -1.39
C THR A 139 14.17 6.43 -0.44
N ASN A 140 14.03 5.22 -0.97
CA ASN A 140 13.75 4.01 -0.18
C ASN A 140 14.82 2.93 -0.38
N THR A 141 16.06 3.36 -0.64
CA THR A 141 17.16 2.45 -1.02
C THR A 141 17.44 1.37 0.02
N THR A 142 17.21 1.68 1.29
CA THR A 142 17.39 0.75 2.42
C THR A 142 16.13 -0.06 2.76
N GLY A 143 15.01 0.20 2.07
CA GLY A 143 13.71 -0.39 2.42
C GLY A 143 13.14 0.12 3.75
N TRP A 144 13.61 1.26 4.26
CA TRP A 144 13.19 1.78 5.57
C TRP A 144 11.69 2.03 5.67
N THR A 145 10.99 2.29 4.56
CA THR A 145 9.54 2.45 4.59
C THR A 145 8.84 1.16 5.01
N ARG A 146 9.45 -0.03 4.82
CA ARG A 146 8.91 -1.31 5.31
C ARG A 146 8.84 -1.40 6.84
N ALA A 147 9.61 -0.57 7.56
CA ALA A 147 9.50 -0.47 9.01
C ALA A 147 8.27 0.34 9.46
N LEU A 148 7.63 1.08 8.54
CA LEU A 148 6.46 1.91 8.78
C LEU A 148 5.21 1.35 8.11
N LEU A 149 5.40 0.81 6.92
CA LEU A 149 4.41 0.21 6.06
C LEU A 149 4.66 -1.28 6.15
N VAL A 150 3.80 -2.00 6.87
CA VAL A 150 3.91 -3.44 6.95
C VAL A 150 3.50 -3.99 5.58
N THR A 151 4.48 -4.48 4.83
CA THR A 151 4.35 -5.09 3.49
C THR A 151 4.58 -6.59 3.55
#